data_AF-A0A520WVF7-F1
#
_entry.id   AF-A0A520WVF7-F1
#
_cell.length_a   1.000
_cell.length_b   1.000
_cell.length_c   1.000
_cell.angle_alpha   90.00
_cell.angle_beta   90.00
_cell.angle_gamma   90.00
#
_symmetry.space_group_name_H-M   'P 1'
#
loop_
_entity.id
_entity.type
_entity.pdbx_description
1 polymer ?
#
loop_
_entity_poly.entity_id
_entity_poly.type
_entity_poly.pdbx_seq_one_letter_code
_entity_poly.pdbx_strand_id
1 'polypeptide(L)'
;KPDWGHARDFVEAMWLMLQQDQPDDYVIATGEQYSVRDFIAAAGGELGMDIEWQGEGLDEVGTDRNTGKPIIAVDPRYFRPTEVETLLGDPTKARKQLGWAARTPFLQLVKEMVAADLETARRSAVLKEAGYEVRDPQE
;
A
#
# COMPACT_ATOMS: atom_id res chain seq x y z
N LYS A 1 -1.35 0.29 -12.20
CA LYS A 1 -2.20 1.01 -11.23
C LYS A 1 -3.18 0.01 -10.63
N PRO A 2 -2.93 -0.47 -9.42
CA PRO A 2 -3.86 -1.34 -8.72
C PRO A 2 -4.93 -0.57 -7.93
N ASP A 3 -6.02 -1.27 -7.67
CA ASP A 3 -7.04 -0.93 -6.67
C ASP A 3 -6.61 -1.48 -5.31
N TRP A 4 -6.33 -0.58 -4.37
CA TRP A 4 -5.83 -0.94 -3.03
C TRP A 4 -6.93 -0.82 -1.99
N GLY A 5 -7.23 -1.93 -1.31
CA GLY A 5 -8.19 -1.98 -0.22
C GLY A 5 -7.58 -2.52 1.06
N HIS A 6 -8.19 -2.18 2.19
CA HIS A 6 -7.75 -2.64 3.50
C HIS A 6 -8.26 -4.06 3.78
N ALA A 7 -7.36 -4.98 4.17
CA ALA A 7 -7.68 -6.39 4.38
C ALA A 7 -8.83 -6.63 5.38
N ARG A 8 -8.89 -5.86 6.48
CA ARG A 8 -10.01 -5.85 7.45
C ARG A 8 -11.38 -5.73 6.79
N ASP A 9 -11.53 -4.86 5.80
CA ASP A 9 -12.81 -4.64 5.13
C ASP A 9 -13.12 -5.81 4.18
N PHE A 10 -12.08 -6.38 3.57
CA PHE A 10 -12.23 -7.45 2.58
C PHE A 10 -12.60 -8.79 3.24
N VAL A 11 -12.07 -9.08 4.43
CA VAL A 11 -12.45 -10.30 5.18
C VAL A 11 -13.90 -10.26 5.67
N GLU A 12 -14.48 -9.07 5.91
CA GLU A 12 -15.91 -8.91 6.16
C GLU A 12 -16.73 -9.34 4.93
N ALA A 13 -16.29 -8.98 3.72
CA ALA A 13 -16.94 -9.44 2.49
C ALA A 13 -16.92 -10.97 2.37
N MET A 14 -15.78 -11.61 2.64
CA MET A 14 -15.64 -13.07 2.62
C MET A 14 -16.64 -13.74 3.58
N TRP A 15 -16.79 -13.18 4.78
CA TRP A 15 -17.78 -13.66 5.75
C TRP A 15 -19.21 -13.48 5.24
N LEU A 16 -19.54 -12.30 4.69
CA LEU A 16 -20.88 -11.99 4.15
C LEU A 16 -21.29 -12.92 3.00
N MET A 17 -20.34 -13.31 2.14
CA MET A 17 -20.59 -14.28 1.05
C MET A 17 -21.08 -15.62 1.58
N LEU A 18 -20.53 -16.09 2.70
CA LEU A 18 -20.93 -17.36 3.31
C LEU A 18 -22.30 -17.31 4.01
N GLN A 19 -22.87 -16.11 4.20
CA GLN A 19 -24.17 -15.94 4.83
C GLN A 19 -25.33 -15.92 3.82
N GLN A 20 -25.05 -16.02 2.51
CA GLN A 20 -26.07 -15.98 1.46
C GLN A 20 -26.78 -17.33 1.30
N ASP A 21 -28.06 -17.31 0.89
CA ASP A 21 -28.85 -18.53 0.67
C ASP A 21 -28.32 -19.39 -0.49
N GLN A 22 -27.69 -18.76 -1.49
CA GLN A 22 -27.13 -19.42 -2.67
C GLN A 22 -25.67 -18.99 -2.86
N PRO A 23 -24.78 -19.93 -3.24
CA PRO A 23 -23.40 -19.59 -3.55
C PRO A 23 -23.34 -18.76 -4.84
N ASP A 24 -22.43 -17.78 -4.87
CA ASP A 24 -22.21 -16.92 -6.03
C ASP A 24 -20.82 -16.27 -5.95
N ASP A 25 -20.36 -15.71 -7.08
CA ASP A 25 -19.07 -15.07 -7.21
C ASP A 25 -19.19 -13.54 -7.18
N TYR A 26 -18.29 -12.87 -6.45
CA TYR A 26 -18.32 -11.43 -6.24
C TYR A 26 -16.96 -10.78 -6.50
N VAL A 27 -16.96 -9.65 -7.22
CA VAL A 27 -15.81 -8.75 -7.25
C VAL A 27 -15.84 -7.89 -5.99
N ILE A 28 -14.75 -7.95 -5.22
CA ILE A 28 -14.52 -7.15 -4.00
C ILE A 28 -13.35 -6.21 -4.30
N ALA A 29 -13.64 -4.91 -4.32
CA ALA A 29 -12.71 -3.86 -4.70
C ALA A 29 -13.18 -2.52 -4.12
N THR A 30 -12.32 -1.51 -4.08
CA THR A 30 -12.72 -0.15 -3.67
C THR A 30 -13.41 0.60 -4.82
N GLY A 31 -13.02 0.31 -6.07
CA GLY A 31 -13.42 1.08 -7.25
C GLY A 31 -12.54 2.30 -7.49
N GLU A 32 -11.43 2.43 -6.76
CA GLU A 32 -10.44 3.50 -6.90
C GLU A 32 -9.06 2.90 -7.20
N GLN A 33 -8.30 3.53 -8.08
CA GLN A 33 -6.96 3.08 -8.46
C GLN A 33 -5.92 4.15 -8.18
N TYR A 34 -4.76 3.72 -7.70
CA TYR A 34 -3.63 4.61 -7.49
C TYR A 34 -2.38 3.99 -8.15
N SER A 35 -1.34 4.79 -8.38
CA SER A 35 -0.04 4.32 -8.85
C SER A 35 0.90 4.05 -7.69
N VAL A 36 1.99 3.32 -7.95
CA VAL A 36 3.05 3.12 -6.94
C VAL A 36 3.64 4.46 -6.49
N ARG A 37 3.72 5.45 -7.39
CA ARG A 37 4.14 6.81 -7.03
C ARG A 37 3.17 7.50 -6.07
N ASP A 38 1.87 7.33 -6.26
CA ASP A 38 0.86 7.91 -5.36
C ASP A 38 1.01 7.31 -3.95
N PHE A 39 1.29 6.00 -3.87
CA PHE A 39 1.57 5.33 -2.61
C PHE A 39 2.83 5.87 -1.94
N ILE A 40 3.93 6.01 -2.69
CA ILE A 40 5.19 6.55 -2.17
C ILE A 40 5.00 8.01 -1.70
N ALA A 41 4.29 8.84 -2.46
CA ALA A 41 4.01 10.23 -2.09
C ALA A 41 3.15 10.31 -0.81
N ALA A 42 2.10 9.50 -0.70
CA ALA A 42 1.26 9.44 0.49
C ALA A 42 2.07 8.98 1.73
N ALA A 43 2.90 7.94 1.58
CA ALA A 43 3.74 7.45 2.66
C ALA A 43 4.82 8.46 3.07
N GLY A 44 5.46 9.11 2.09
CA GLY A 44 6.42 10.19 2.31
C GLY A 44 5.80 11.35 3.09
N GLY A 45 4.57 11.76 2.73
CA GLY A 45 3.83 12.80 3.43
C GLY A 45 3.58 12.50 4.91
N GLU A 46 3.21 11.26 5.26
CA GLU A 46 3.04 10.81 6.66
C GLU A 46 4.37 10.81 7.44
N LEU A 47 5.50 10.67 6.74
CA LEU A 47 6.85 10.76 7.31
C LEU A 47 7.45 12.18 7.27
N GLY A 48 6.71 13.18 6.78
CA GLY A 48 7.19 14.55 6.64
C GLY A 48 8.23 14.76 5.52
N MET A 49 8.25 13.88 4.53
CA MET A 49 9.09 13.99 3.33
C MET A 49 8.29 14.59 2.17
N ASP A 50 8.94 15.43 1.37
CA ASP A 50 8.36 15.98 0.13
C ASP A 50 9.09 15.38 -1.07
N ILE A 51 8.48 14.37 -1.70
CA ILE A 51 9.14 13.57 -2.75
C ILE A 51 9.07 14.28 -4.09
N GLU A 52 10.24 14.60 -4.64
CA GLU A 52 10.42 15.05 -6.01
C GLU A 52 11.04 13.96 -6.89
N TRP A 53 10.46 13.77 -8.06
CA TRP A 53 10.94 12.82 -9.05
C TRP A 53 11.80 13.53 -10.10
N GLN A 54 12.97 12.97 -10.38
CA GLN A 54 13.89 13.45 -11.41
C GLN A 54 14.40 12.27 -12.25
N GLY A 55 14.59 12.47 -13.55
CA GLY A 55 14.97 11.40 -14.48
C GLY A 55 13.76 10.64 -15.03
N GLU A 56 14.03 9.59 -15.80
CA GLU A 56 13.01 8.79 -16.48
C GLU A 56 13.43 7.31 -16.53
N GLY A 57 12.46 6.40 -16.53
CA GLY A 57 12.71 4.96 -16.66
C GLY A 57 13.57 4.40 -15.54
N LEU A 58 14.68 3.77 -15.90
CA LEU A 58 15.63 3.18 -14.94
C LEU A 58 16.50 4.22 -14.23
N ASP A 59 16.69 5.38 -14.84
CA ASP A 59 17.50 6.46 -14.28
C ASP A 59 16.68 7.41 -13.39
N GLU A 60 15.40 7.07 -13.14
CA GLU A 60 14.53 7.86 -12.29
C GLU A 60 14.88 7.69 -10.80
N VAL A 61 14.91 8.82 -10.10
CA VAL A 61 15.23 8.92 -8.67
C VAL A 61 14.17 9.77 -7.97
N GLY A 62 13.74 9.30 -6.79
CA GLY A 62 12.91 10.09 -5.88
C GLY A 62 13.79 10.72 -4.79
N THR A 63 13.78 12.05 -4.71
CA THR A 63 14.56 12.85 -3.76
C THR A 63 13.61 13.56 -2.80
N ASP A 64 13.91 13.53 -1.50
CA ASP A 64 13.21 14.39 -0.55
C ASP A 64 13.68 15.84 -0.69
N ARG A 65 12.79 16.75 -1.11
CA ARG A 65 13.08 18.18 -1.29
C ARG A 65 13.55 18.87 -0.02
N ASN A 66 13.09 18.38 1.15
CA ASN A 66 13.45 18.99 2.43
C ASN A 66 14.93 18.78 2.76
N THR A 67 15.50 17.64 2.37
CA THR A 67 16.88 17.26 2.69
C THR A 67 17.82 17.23 1.48
N GLY A 68 17.28 17.24 0.26
CA GLY A 68 18.02 17.07 -0.99
C GLY A 68 18.59 15.66 -1.16
N LYS A 69 18.15 14.68 -0.36
CA LYS A 69 18.70 13.32 -0.37
C LYS A 69 17.90 12.42 -1.31
N PRO A 70 18.56 11.61 -2.16
CA PRO A 70 17.89 10.55 -2.90
C PRO A 70 17.46 9.45 -1.91
N ILE A 71 16.18 9.10 -1.95
CA ILE A 71 15.59 8.09 -1.05
C ILE A 71 14.93 6.94 -1.81
N ILE A 72 14.64 7.12 -3.10
CA ILE A 72 14.04 6.10 -3.96
C ILE A 72 14.86 5.97 -5.24
N ALA A 73 15.09 4.73 -5.68
CA ALA A 73 15.70 4.41 -6.97
C ALA A 73 14.97 3.25 -7.62
N VAL A 74 15.05 3.14 -8.95
CA VAL A 74 14.47 2.04 -9.71
C VAL A 74 15.51 0.95 -9.92
N ASP A 75 15.17 -0.29 -9.56
CA ASP A 75 16.02 -1.45 -9.83
C ASP A 75 15.28 -2.45 -10.75
N PRO A 76 15.85 -2.79 -11.93
CA PRO A 76 15.22 -3.68 -12.89
C PRO A 76 14.93 -5.08 -12.36
N ARG A 77 15.59 -5.52 -11.27
CA ARG A 77 15.36 -6.82 -10.65
C ARG A 77 13.93 -6.98 -10.14
N TYR A 78 13.24 -5.88 -9.84
CA TYR A 78 11.84 -5.90 -9.36
C TYR A 78 10.82 -5.88 -10.51
N PHE A 79 11.24 -5.74 -11.77
CA PHE A 79 10.33 -5.84 -12.90
C PHE A 79 9.89 -7.28 -13.13
N ARG A 80 8.60 -7.44 -13.43
CA ARG A 80 8.04 -8.75 -13.77
C ARG A 80 8.23 -9.02 -15.26
N PRO A 81 8.53 -10.27 -15.68
CA PRO A 81 8.58 -10.64 -17.10
C PRO A 81 7.27 -10.35 -17.84
N THR A 82 6.16 -10.26 -17.12
CA THR A 82 4.85 -9.86 -17.64
C THR A 82 4.21 -8.93 -16.62
N GLU A 83 3.94 -7.70 -17.05
CA GLU A 83 3.41 -6.66 -16.19
C GLU A 83 1.88 -6.63 -16.26
N VAL A 84 1.23 -6.32 -15.14
CA VAL A 84 -0.21 -6.04 -15.11
C VAL A 84 -0.37 -4.54 -14.93
N GLU A 85 -0.59 -3.83 -16.04
CA GLU A 85 -0.55 -2.37 -16.05
C GLU A 85 -1.68 -1.73 -15.23
N THR A 86 -2.86 -2.34 -15.16
CA THR A 86 -4.01 -1.77 -14.45
C THR A 86 -4.94 -2.83 -13.90
N LEU A 87 -5.46 -2.61 -12.70
CA LEU A 87 -6.49 -3.42 -12.06
C LEU A 87 -7.47 -2.46 -11.39
N LEU A 88 -8.70 -2.41 -11.91
CA LEU A 88 -9.79 -1.60 -11.36
C LEU A 88 -11.03 -2.49 -11.26
N GLY A 89 -11.50 -2.74 -10.05
CA GLY A 89 -12.66 -3.60 -9.81
C GLY A 89 -13.97 -2.82 -9.80
N ASP A 90 -15.05 -3.45 -10.26
CA ASP A 90 -16.42 -2.95 -10.07
C ASP A 90 -17.16 -3.78 -9.01
N PRO A 91 -17.28 -3.29 -7.76
CA PRO A 91 -17.95 -4.00 -6.68
C PRO A 91 -19.48 -3.77 -6.67
N THR A 92 -20.10 -3.33 -7.78
CA THR A 92 -21.54 -3.04 -7.84
C THR A 92 -22.41 -4.24 -7.43
N LYS A 93 -22.03 -5.46 -7.81
CA LYS A 93 -22.75 -6.68 -7.40
C LYS A 93 -22.68 -6.89 -5.88
N ALA A 94 -21.47 -6.79 -5.30
CA ALA A 94 -21.25 -6.93 -3.86
C ALA A 94 -22.01 -5.88 -3.05
N ARG A 95 -22.02 -4.62 -3.50
CA ARG A 95 -22.83 -3.55 -2.88
C ARG A 95 -24.32 -3.88 -2.87
N LYS A 96 -24.85 -4.34 -4.00
CA LYS A 96 -26.30 -4.59 -4.16
C LYS A 96 -26.77 -5.82 -3.39
N GLN A 97 -26.00 -6.89 -3.39
CA GLN A 97 -26.44 -8.18 -2.83
C GLN A 97 -25.92 -8.43 -1.42
N LEU A 98 -24.66 -8.07 -1.11
CA LEU A 98 -24.07 -8.29 0.20
C LEU A 98 -24.22 -7.07 1.13
N GLY A 99 -24.63 -5.91 0.59
CA GLY A 99 -24.59 -4.65 1.33
C GLY A 99 -23.15 -4.20 1.67
N TRP A 100 -22.15 -4.81 1.03
CA TRP A 100 -20.74 -4.57 1.34
C TRP A 100 -20.19 -3.38 0.54
N ALA A 101 -19.39 -2.54 1.21
CA ALA A 101 -18.56 -1.52 0.58
C ALA A 101 -17.27 -1.36 1.38
N ALA A 102 -16.17 -1.04 0.70
CA ALA A 102 -14.92 -0.66 1.37
C ALA A 102 -15.17 0.58 2.26
N ARG A 103 -14.66 0.55 3.49
CA ARG A 103 -14.88 1.61 4.49
C ARG A 103 -13.62 2.41 4.75
N THR A 104 -12.45 1.80 4.55
CA THR A 104 -11.13 2.39 4.79
C THR A 104 -10.63 3.06 3.50
N PRO A 105 -10.50 4.40 3.46
CA PRO A 105 -9.95 5.10 2.30
C PRO A 105 -8.46 4.81 2.11
N PHE A 106 -7.97 5.00 0.87
CA PHE A 106 -6.56 4.78 0.51
C PHE A 106 -5.58 5.51 1.44
N LEU A 107 -5.79 6.80 1.71
CA LEU A 107 -4.89 7.58 2.58
C LEU A 107 -4.88 7.06 4.03
N GLN A 108 -6.01 6.54 4.52
CA GLN A 108 -6.07 5.95 5.85
C GLN A 108 -5.32 4.62 5.90
N LEU A 109 -5.45 3.79 4.86
CA LEU A 109 -4.66 2.56 4.73
C LEU A 109 -3.16 2.87 4.79
N VAL A 110 -2.68 3.81 3.97
CA VAL A 110 -1.26 4.21 3.95
C VAL A 110 -0.81 4.72 5.32
N LYS A 111 -1.61 5.58 5.95
CA LYS A 111 -1.32 6.12 7.29
C LYS A 111 -1.20 5.02 8.35
N GLU A 112 -2.13 4.06 8.38
CA GLU A 112 -2.08 2.94 9.33
C GLU A 112 -0.82 2.08 9.12
N MET A 113 -0.45 1.81 7.87
CA MET A 113 0.77 1.07 7.52
C MET A 113 2.05 1.80 7.96
N VAL A 114 2.19 3.08 7.60
CA VAL A 114 3.37 3.90 7.95
C VAL A 114 3.53 4.00 9.47
N ALA A 115 2.44 4.23 10.20
CA ALA A 115 2.48 4.32 11.65
C ALA A 115 2.96 2.99 12.29
N ALA A 116 2.51 1.85 11.79
CA ALA A 116 2.90 0.53 12.27
C ALA A 116 4.39 0.23 11.99
N ASP A 117 4.87 0.53 10.79
CA ASP A 117 6.27 0.34 10.41
C ASP A 117 7.20 1.28 11.17
N LEU A 118 6.79 2.54 11.39
CA LEU A 118 7.55 3.51 12.17
C LEU A 118 7.70 3.08 13.63
N GLU A 119 6.63 2.56 14.23
CA GLU A 119 6.67 2.00 15.59
C GLU A 119 7.61 0.80 15.66
N THR A 120 7.57 -0.10 14.67
CA THR A 120 8.47 -1.24 14.58
C THR A 120 9.93 -0.79 14.47
N ALA A 121 10.21 0.17 13.59
CA ALA A 121 11.56 0.74 13.42
C ALA A 121 12.06 1.42 14.70
N ARG A 122 11.21 2.15 15.43
CA ARG A 122 11.55 2.77 16.72
C ARG A 122 11.93 1.73 17.76
N ARG A 123 11.20 0.62 17.86
CA ARG A 123 11.55 -0.48 18.78
C ARG A 123 12.92 -1.06 18.46
N SER A 124 13.19 -1.34 17.19
CA SER A 124 14.52 -1.80 16.74
C SER A 124 15.61 -0.78 17.09
N ALA A 125 15.37 0.52 16.87
CA ALA A 125 16.34 1.57 17.18
C ALA A 125 16.66 1.63 18.69
N VAL A 126 15.65 1.61 19.57
CA VAL A 126 15.82 1.64 21.03
C VAL A 126 16.65 0.44 21.52
N LEU A 127 16.39 -0.76 21.00
CA LEU A 127 17.14 -1.96 21.36
C LEU A 127 18.62 -1.85 20.93
N LYS A 128 18.88 -1.34 19.72
CA LYS A 128 20.24 -1.10 19.23
C LYS A 128 20.98 -0.06 20.07
N GLU A 129 20.31 1.04 20.43
CA GLU A 129 20.88 2.09 21.30
C GLU A 129 21.22 1.56 22.70
N ALA A 130 20.43 0.62 23.22
CA ALA A 130 20.69 -0.07 24.48
C ALA A 130 21.77 -1.18 24.37
N GLY A 131 22.38 -1.37 23.19
CA GLY A 131 23.47 -2.32 22.97
C GLY A 131 23.03 -3.76 22.70
N TYR A 132 21.74 -4.00 22.43
CA TYR A 132 21.24 -5.32 22.04
C TYR A 132 21.45 -5.56 20.55
N GLU A 133 21.78 -6.80 20.20
CA GLU A 133 21.78 -7.24 18.81
C GLU A 133 20.34 -7.36 18.31
N VAL A 134 20.02 -6.61 17.24
CA VAL A 134 18.71 -6.65 16.58
C VAL A 134 18.92 -7.06 15.13
N ARG A 135 18.22 -8.12 14.71
CA ARG A 135 18.23 -8.59 13.34
C ARG A 135 17.05 -7.99 12.58
N ASP A 136 17.31 -7.03 11.70
CA ASP A 136 16.31 -6.54 10.75
C ASP A 136 16.45 -7.35 9.45
N PRO A 137 15.47 -8.20 9.10
CA PRO A 137 15.51 -8.95 7.86
C PRO A 137 15.43 -8.00 6.66
N GLN A 138 16.17 -8.33 5.60
CA GLN A 138 16.08 -7.71 4.29
C GLN A 138 15.56 -8.75 3.31
N GLU A 139 14.77 -8.30 2.33
CA GLU A 139 14.21 -9.13 1.27
C GLU A 139 15.26 -9.71 0.30
#